data_AF-A0A369KZH1-F1
#
_entry.id   AF-A0A369KZH1-F1
#
_cell.length_a   1.000
_cell.length_b   1.000
_cell.length_c   1.000
_cell.angle_alpha   90.00
_cell.angle_beta   90.00
_cell.angle_gamma   90.00
#
_symmetry.space_group_name_H-M   'P 1'
#
loop_
_entity.id
_entity.type
_entity.pdbx_description
1 polymer ?
#
loop_
_entity_poly.entity_id
_entity_poly.type
_entity_poly.pdbx_seq_one_letter_code
_entity_poly.pdbx_strand_id
1 'polypeptide(L)'
;MSHFIIFDTDPGVDDAQAIAIALRHPEIELLGLTTTYGNVDVETATHNALLLSELAGRGDVPVAQGAAGPMVKTRHPAPAHIHGANGLGDIELPEVKGNKDPRSAAQFIVDTVSARPGEVTLVAVGPVGNLAAALQLDPTLIDKVKQVVIMGGSIREGGNVTPVAEANMFNDPHAAQRVLTAGWPLTLVGLDVTHRCVLTQEHMRRIEAGQGELGKVLAGSYDFYRDFYREFLGIDGCCPHDSCALAWLLRPELFTTAPGHLAVVTEGIAEGQTVFAPEGRGFIQERWAQTPLVEVCLETDGDAVVKWIAATLA
;
A
#
# COMPACT_ATOMS: atom_id res chain seq x y z
N MET A 1 19.91 7.25 -5.60
CA MET A 1 19.84 8.30 -4.54
C MET A 1 18.93 7.73 -3.46
N SER A 2 19.19 7.96 -2.18
CA SER A 2 18.35 7.34 -1.14
C SER A 2 16.95 7.97 -1.06
N HIS A 3 15.93 7.15 -0.91
CA HIS A 3 14.52 7.49 -0.67
C HIS A 3 14.23 7.34 0.82
N PHE A 4 13.98 8.45 1.51
CA PHE A 4 13.49 8.42 2.89
C PHE A 4 12.00 8.11 2.89
N ILE A 5 11.61 6.96 3.45
CA ILE A 5 10.23 6.46 3.36
C ILE A 5 9.63 6.25 4.74
N ILE A 6 8.37 6.66 4.90
CA ILE A 6 7.44 6.05 5.88
C ILE A 6 6.50 5.15 5.08
N PHE A 7 6.38 3.90 5.49
CA PHE A 7 5.56 2.89 4.81
C PHE A 7 4.31 2.58 5.64
N ASP A 8 3.15 2.97 5.14
CA ASP A 8 1.84 2.81 5.77
C ASP A 8 1.11 1.59 5.22
N THR A 9 0.83 0.59 6.06
CA THR A 9 0.54 -0.79 5.63
C THR A 9 -0.42 -1.48 6.60
N ASP A 10 -1.08 -2.55 6.16
CA ASP A 10 -1.97 -3.38 6.97
C ASP A 10 -1.61 -4.87 6.84
N PRO A 11 -0.40 -5.28 7.29
CA PRO A 11 0.32 -6.42 6.74
C PRO A 11 -0.48 -7.70 6.51
N GLY A 12 -0.93 -7.83 5.26
CA GLY A 12 -1.31 -9.04 4.57
C GLY A 12 -0.13 -9.70 3.85
N VAL A 13 -0.44 -10.55 2.87
CA VAL A 13 0.54 -11.41 2.19
C VAL A 13 1.41 -10.62 1.20
N ASP A 14 0.79 -9.76 0.41
CA ASP A 14 1.44 -8.83 -0.52
C ASP A 14 2.13 -7.66 0.21
N ASP A 15 1.56 -7.16 1.30
CA ASP A 15 2.21 -6.18 2.16
C ASP A 15 3.54 -6.72 2.70
N ALA A 16 3.56 -7.99 3.15
CA ALA A 16 4.76 -8.61 3.68
C ALA A 16 5.89 -8.64 2.63
N GLN A 17 5.55 -8.87 1.35
CA GLN A 17 6.50 -8.80 0.24
C GLN A 17 7.02 -7.37 0.05
N ALA A 18 6.14 -6.37 0.12
CA ALA A 18 6.52 -4.96 -0.01
C ALA A 18 7.37 -4.46 1.17
N ILE A 19 7.04 -4.86 2.40
CA ILE A 19 7.83 -4.57 3.61
C ILE A 19 9.23 -5.19 3.48
N ALA A 20 9.34 -6.41 2.96
CA ALA A 20 10.64 -7.01 2.70
C ALA A 20 11.48 -6.16 1.74
N ILE A 21 10.88 -5.60 0.67
CA ILE A 21 11.57 -4.67 -0.24
C ILE A 21 12.00 -3.42 0.53
N ALA A 22 11.11 -2.80 1.30
CA ALA A 22 11.39 -1.58 2.05
C ALA A 22 12.53 -1.76 3.07
N LEU A 23 12.64 -2.94 3.68
CA LEU A 23 13.67 -3.26 4.67
C LEU A 23 15.04 -3.61 4.06
N ARG A 24 15.07 -4.06 2.79
CA ARG A 24 16.27 -4.62 2.14
C ARG A 24 16.85 -3.73 1.04
N HIS A 25 16.03 -2.94 0.35
CA HIS A 25 16.49 -2.24 -0.84
C HIS A 25 17.52 -1.14 -0.46
N PRO A 26 18.72 -1.11 -1.06
CA PRO A 26 19.81 -0.24 -0.63
C PRO A 26 19.55 1.26 -0.90
N GLU A 27 18.60 1.57 -1.79
CA GLU A 27 18.17 2.95 -2.04
C GLU A 27 17.02 3.39 -1.13
N ILE A 28 16.52 2.54 -0.22
CA ILE A 28 15.48 2.92 0.74
C ILE A 28 16.10 3.16 2.11
N GLU A 29 15.89 4.35 2.66
CA GLU A 29 16.06 4.64 4.07
C GLU A 29 14.67 4.58 4.74
N LEU A 30 14.32 3.43 5.31
CA LEU A 30 13.03 3.24 5.97
C LEU A 30 13.04 3.93 7.35
N LEU A 31 12.29 5.02 7.48
CA LEU A 31 12.19 5.80 8.71
C LEU A 31 11.26 5.18 9.74
N GLY A 32 10.30 4.38 9.28
CA GLY A 32 9.34 3.68 10.12
C GLY A 32 8.24 3.02 9.30
N LEU A 33 7.57 2.06 9.94
CA LEU A 33 6.33 1.48 9.48
C LEU A 33 5.18 2.12 10.26
N THR A 34 4.12 2.50 9.58
CA THR A 34 2.84 2.83 10.22
C THR A 34 1.82 1.76 9.85
N THR A 35 1.04 1.32 10.83
CA THR A 35 0.07 0.24 10.61
C THR A 35 -1.37 0.74 10.64
N THR A 36 -2.21 0.14 9.81
CA THR A 36 -3.65 0.42 9.72
C THR A 36 -4.43 -0.90 9.65
N TYR A 37 -5.75 -0.80 9.62
CA TYR A 37 -6.65 -1.95 9.40
C TYR A 37 -6.91 -2.14 7.91
N GLY A 38 -7.32 -3.34 7.50
CA GLY A 38 -7.77 -3.64 6.13
C GLY A 38 -7.78 -5.15 5.90
N ASN A 39 -6.67 -5.69 5.41
CA ASN A 39 -6.41 -7.13 5.28
C ASN A 39 -6.55 -7.85 6.63
N VAL A 40 -6.19 -7.17 7.73
CA VAL A 40 -6.34 -7.62 9.11
C VAL A 40 -6.80 -6.48 10.04
N ASP A 41 -7.04 -6.82 11.32
CA ASP A 41 -7.19 -5.83 12.39
C ASP A 41 -5.86 -5.11 12.65
N VAL A 42 -5.91 -3.85 13.09
CA VAL A 42 -4.70 -3.02 13.24
C VAL A 42 -3.71 -3.58 14.27
N GLU A 43 -4.19 -4.28 15.30
CA GLU A 43 -3.34 -4.98 16.27
C GLU A 43 -2.54 -6.10 15.60
N THR A 44 -3.18 -6.90 14.75
CA THR A 44 -2.54 -7.96 13.97
C THR A 44 -1.58 -7.38 12.94
N ALA A 45 -1.98 -6.30 12.26
CA ALA A 45 -1.12 -5.55 11.35
C ALA A 45 0.17 -5.08 12.06
N THR A 46 0.03 -4.51 13.25
CA THR A 46 1.15 -4.05 14.09
C THR A 46 2.06 -5.19 14.51
N HIS A 47 1.48 -6.31 14.95
CA HIS A 47 2.22 -7.52 15.29
C HIS A 47 3.03 -8.03 14.07
N ASN A 48 2.40 -8.12 12.91
CA ASN A 48 3.03 -8.62 11.68
C ASN A 48 4.14 -7.69 11.20
N ALA A 49 3.95 -6.36 11.25
CA ALA A 49 5.00 -5.40 10.91
C ALA A 49 6.24 -5.53 11.82
N LEU A 50 6.04 -5.72 13.13
CA LEU A 50 7.12 -5.97 14.09
C LEU A 50 7.83 -7.31 13.78
N LEU A 51 7.07 -8.38 13.56
CA LEU A 51 7.60 -9.70 13.20
C LEU A 51 8.48 -9.63 11.96
N LEU A 52 7.97 -9.07 10.87
CA LEU A 52 8.67 -8.97 9.59
C LEU A 52 9.96 -8.14 9.73
N SER A 53 9.91 -7.06 10.51
CA SER A 53 11.08 -6.23 10.81
C SER A 53 12.14 -7.00 11.61
N GLU A 54 11.74 -7.77 12.63
CA GLU A 54 12.65 -8.62 13.40
C GLU A 54 13.30 -9.71 12.55
N LEU A 55 12.51 -10.41 11.73
CA LEU A 55 13.00 -11.45 10.83
C LEU A 55 13.94 -10.90 9.74
N ALA A 56 13.75 -9.65 9.33
CA ALA A 56 14.68 -8.95 8.46
C ALA A 56 15.99 -8.53 9.15
N GLY A 57 16.10 -8.68 10.48
CA GLY A 57 17.21 -8.16 11.27
C GLY A 57 17.17 -6.63 11.43
N ARG A 58 15.99 -6.03 11.28
CA ARG A 58 15.72 -4.59 11.31
C ARG A 58 14.70 -4.22 12.40
N GLY A 59 14.79 -4.89 13.55
CA GLY A 59 13.98 -4.56 14.73
C GLY A 59 14.26 -3.17 15.33
N ASP A 60 15.23 -2.42 14.77
CA ASP A 60 15.47 -1.01 15.04
C ASP A 60 14.44 -0.07 14.40
N VAL A 61 13.74 -0.52 13.35
CA VAL A 61 12.76 0.28 12.62
C VAL A 61 11.53 0.51 13.49
N PRO A 62 11.12 1.77 13.75
CA PRO A 62 9.92 2.06 14.53
C PRO A 62 8.66 1.54 13.81
N VAL A 63 7.74 0.96 14.58
CA VAL A 63 6.41 0.55 14.09
C VAL A 63 5.34 1.29 14.89
N ALA A 64 4.64 2.25 14.29
CA ALA A 64 3.62 3.05 14.96
C ALA A 64 2.21 2.58 14.58
N GLN A 65 1.41 2.20 15.59
CA GLN A 65 0.04 1.73 15.39
C GLN A 65 -0.89 2.90 15.05
N GLY A 66 -1.73 2.70 14.04
CA GLY A 66 -2.65 3.72 13.52
C GLY A 66 -4.13 3.41 13.70
N ALA A 67 -4.90 3.77 12.67
CA ALA A 67 -6.35 3.68 12.65
C ALA A 67 -6.83 2.22 12.78
N ALA A 68 -7.83 2.00 13.63
CA ALA A 68 -8.47 0.70 13.83
C ALA A 68 -9.73 0.50 12.96
N GLY A 69 -10.16 1.53 12.23
CA GLY A 69 -11.35 1.52 11.39
C GLY A 69 -11.53 2.82 10.61
N PRO A 70 -12.54 2.87 9.71
CA PRO A 70 -12.74 4.00 8.82
C PRO A 70 -13.22 5.25 9.56
N MET A 71 -12.99 6.41 8.94
CA MET A 71 -13.35 7.71 9.50
C MET A 71 -14.85 7.90 9.73
N VAL A 72 -15.70 7.35 8.86
CA VAL A 72 -17.15 7.65 8.84
C VAL A 72 -18.02 6.41 8.80
N LYS A 73 -17.74 5.47 7.89
CA LYS A 73 -18.58 4.28 7.71
C LYS A 73 -18.33 3.24 8.80
N THR A 74 -19.19 2.23 8.87
CA THR A 74 -18.93 1.05 9.71
C THR A 74 -17.83 0.20 9.07
N ARG A 75 -16.89 -0.26 9.90
CA ARG A 75 -15.82 -1.17 9.48
C ARG A 75 -16.39 -2.51 9.00
N HIS A 76 -15.91 -2.99 7.86
CA HIS A 76 -16.16 -4.35 7.39
C HIS A 76 -15.20 -5.34 8.07
N PRO A 77 -15.60 -6.61 8.27
CA PRO A 77 -14.68 -7.63 8.77
C PRO A 77 -13.48 -7.83 7.85
N ALA A 78 -12.32 -8.13 8.43
CA ALA A 78 -11.12 -8.46 7.67
C ALA A 78 -11.34 -9.70 6.77
N PRO A 79 -10.84 -9.71 5.53
CA PRO A 79 -11.06 -10.79 4.56
C PRO A 79 -10.13 -11.98 4.83
N ALA A 80 -10.34 -12.69 5.95
CA ALA A 80 -9.50 -13.83 6.36
C ALA A 80 -9.42 -14.97 5.32
N HIS A 81 -10.38 -15.06 4.39
CA HIS A 81 -10.34 -16.02 3.28
C HIS A 81 -9.30 -15.70 2.20
N ILE A 82 -8.73 -14.49 2.22
CA ILE A 82 -7.70 -14.03 1.27
C ILE A 82 -6.31 -14.09 1.92
N HIS A 83 -6.16 -13.59 3.15
CA HIS A 83 -4.86 -13.46 3.82
C HIS A 83 -4.67 -14.39 5.03
N GLY A 84 -5.66 -15.21 5.38
CA GLY A 84 -5.68 -15.95 6.65
C GLY A 84 -6.17 -15.08 7.82
N ALA A 85 -6.54 -15.72 8.93
CA ALA A 85 -6.94 -15.04 10.16
C ALA A 85 -5.77 -14.27 10.81
N ASN A 86 -4.54 -14.73 10.64
CA ASN A 86 -3.34 -14.03 11.10
C ASN A 86 -2.76 -13.02 10.08
N GLY A 87 -3.34 -12.90 8.88
CA GLY A 87 -2.85 -12.04 7.79
C GLY A 87 -1.66 -12.57 6.99
N LEU A 88 -1.05 -13.68 7.44
CA LEU A 88 0.12 -14.30 6.83
C LEU A 88 -0.15 -15.77 6.46
N GLY A 89 -1.34 -16.07 5.95
CA GLY A 89 -1.71 -17.37 5.41
C GLY A 89 -1.92 -18.46 6.47
N ASP A 90 -2.20 -18.09 7.72
CA ASP A 90 -2.45 -18.99 8.85
C ASP A 90 -1.30 -19.96 9.16
N ILE A 91 -0.09 -19.62 8.73
CA ILE A 91 1.13 -20.33 9.11
C ILE A 91 1.47 -20.10 10.59
N GLU A 92 2.23 -21.02 11.19
CA GLU A 92 2.81 -20.78 12.51
C GLU A 92 3.85 -19.65 12.44
N LEU A 93 3.65 -18.61 13.26
CA LEU A 93 4.51 -17.44 13.31
C LEU A 93 5.42 -17.46 14.55
N PRO A 94 6.69 -17.04 14.44
CA PRO A 94 7.55 -16.81 15.60
C PRO A 94 6.98 -15.76 16.55
N GLU A 95 7.39 -15.83 17.82
CA GLU A 95 7.04 -14.82 18.82
C GLU A 95 7.75 -13.49 18.53
N VAL A 96 7.00 -12.39 18.62
CA VAL A 96 7.50 -11.01 18.48
C VAL A 96 8.00 -10.48 19.82
N LYS A 97 9.17 -9.82 19.82
CA LYS A 97 9.79 -9.27 21.05
C LYS A 97 9.77 -7.75 21.11
N GLY A 98 9.62 -7.11 19.97
CA GLY A 98 9.58 -5.67 19.78
C GLY A 98 8.32 -5.04 20.36
N ASN A 99 8.40 -3.75 20.61
CA ASN A 99 7.26 -2.95 21.04
C ASN A 99 6.97 -1.90 19.96
N LYS A 100 5.69 -1.61 19.75
CA LYS A 100 5.27 -0.50 18.91
C LYS A 100 5.77 0.84 19.47
N ASP A 101 6.03 1.80 18.58
CA ASP A 101 6.27 3.19 18.93
C ASP A 101 5.08 3.71 19.77
N PRO A 102 5.33 4.49 20.84
CA PRO A 102 4.26 5.00 21.69
C PRO A 102 3.35 6.04 21.01
N ARG A 103 3.79 6.63 19.90
CA ARG A 103 2.97 7.56 19.11
C ARG A 103 1.94 6.81 18.27
N SER A 104 0.83 7.49 17.97
CA SER A 104 -0.05 7.03 16.88
C SER A 104 0.66 7.17 15.54
N ALA A 105 0.29 6.35 14.55
CA ALA A 105 0.77 6.47 13.17
C ALA A 105 0.67 7.91 12.63
N ALA A 106 -0.46 8.58 12.84
CA ALA A 106 -0.68 9.95 12.39
C ALA A 106 0.32 10.94 13.02
N GLN A 107 0.55 10.84 14.34
CA GLN A 107 1.54 11.69 15.01
C GLN A 107 2.97 11.35 14.59
N PHE A 108 3.28 10.06 14.42
CA PHE A 108 4.56 9.59 13.91
C PHE A 108 4.86 10.20 12.53
N ILE A 109 3.88 10.20 11.62
CA ILE A 109 3.99 10.82 10.29
C ILE A 109 4.28 12.31 10.42
N VAL A 110 3.47 13.06 11.18
CA VAL A 110 3.63 14.51 11.34
C VAL A 110 5.00 14.88 11.90
N ASP A 111 5.43 14.20 12.95
CA ASP A 111 6.74 14.45 13.60
C ASP A 111 7.89 14.16 12.63
N THR A 112 7.85 13.00 11.97
CA THR A 112 8.94 12.52 11.11
C THR A 112 9.08 13.36 9.86
N VAL A 113 7.96 13.73 9.22
CA VAL A 113 7.96 14.61 8.05
C VAL A 113 8.37 16.04 8.44
N SER A 114 7.86 16.57 9.56
CA SER A 114 8.22 17.93 10.01
C SER A 114 9.69 18.07 10.41
N ALA A 115 10.34 16.98 10.82
CA ALA A 115 11.77 16.94 11.10
C ALA A 115 12.63 16.98 9.82
N ARG A 116 12.08 16.63 8.66
CA ARG A 116 12.78 16.53 7.36
C ARG A 116 11.89 17.01 6.19
N PRO A 117 11.47 18.29 6.20
CA PRO A 117 10.53 18.82 5.22
C PRO A 117 11.14 18.75 3.81
N GLY A 118 10.37 18.25 2.84
CA GLY A 118 10.76 18.09 1.44
C GLY A 118 11.56 16.81 1.15
N GLU A 119 11.85 15.98 2.16
CA GLU A 119 12.69 14.78 1.99
C GLU A 119 11.90 13.47 2.07
N VAL A 120 10.87 13.41 2.92
CA VAL A 120 10.14 12.18 3.25
C VAL A 120 9.07 11.87 2.21
N THR A 121 9.12 10.66 1.65
CA THR A 121 8.06 10.08 0.83
C THR A 121 7.15 9.23 1.70
N LEU A 122 5.84 9.45 1.63
CA LEU A 122 4.85 8.55 2.26
C LEU A 122 4.45 7.51 1.22
N VAL A 123 4.63 6.22 1.52
CA VAL A 123 4.15 5.12 0.68
C VAL A 123 3.04 4.42 1.44
N ALA A 124 1.80 4.56 1.00
CA ALA A 124 0.63 3.97 1.64
C ALA A 124 0.08 2.83 0.78
N VAL A 125 -0.01 1.64 1.36
CA VAL A 125 -0.48 0.42 0.68
C VAL A 125 -1.69 -0.23 1.35
N GLY A 126 -2.21 0.42 2.40
CA GLY A 126 -3.48 0.08 3.03
C GLY A 126 -4.50 1.22 3.00
N PRO A 127 -5.64 1.09 3.72
CA PRO A 127 -6.59 2.17 3.92
C PRO A 127 -5.96 3.43 4.52
N VAL A 128 -6.07 4.54 3.80
CA VAL A 128 -5.32 5.80 4.04
C VAL A 128 -5.83 6.66 5.21
N GLY A 129 -6.49 6.03 6.19
CA GLY A 129 -7.01 6.69 7.40
C GLY A 129 -5.91 7.36 8.23
N ASN A 130 -4.72 6.77 8.28
CA ASN A 130 -3.56 7.36 8.96
C ASN A 130 -3.12 8.67 8.33
N LEU A 131 -3.03 8.72 7.00
CA LEU A 131 -2.69 9.93 6.24
C LEU A 131 -3.77 11.01 6.40
N ALA A 132 -5.05 10.63 6.35
CA ALA A 132 -6.15 11.55 6.57
C ALA A 132 -6.13 12.16 7.99
N ALA A 133 -5.80 11.35 9.01
CA ALA A 133 -5.62 11.80 10.38
C ALA A 133 -4.37 12.69 10.53
N ALA A 134 -3.25 12.37 9.85
CA ALA A 134 -2.06 13.21 9.85
C ALA A 134 -2.35 14.60 9.26
N LEU A 135 -3.09 14.68 8.15
CA LEU A 135 -3.59 15.94 7.58
C LEU A 135 -4.53 16.71 8.52
N GLN A 136 -5.22 16.01 9.42
CA GLN A 136 -6.08 16.64 10.43
C GLN A 136 -5.27 17.23 11.58
N LEU A 137 -4.17 16.57 11.96
CA LEU A 137 -3.24 17.04 12.99
C LEU A 137 -2.41 18.23 12.48
N ASP A 138 -1.93 18.16 11.24
CA ASP A 138 -1.16 19.24 10.61
C ASP A 138 -1.57 19.43 9.13
N PRO A 139 -2.43 20.41 8.83
CA PRO A 139 -2.81 20.73 7.46
C PRO A 139 -1.64 21.21 6.59
N THR A 140 -0.55 21.72 7.18
CA THR A 140 0.64 22.17 6.42
C THR A 140 1.52 21.00 5.98
N LEU A 141 1.17 19.77 6.36
CA LEU A 141 1.88 18.55 5.96
C LEU A 141 1.96 18.41 4.42
N ILE A 142 0.96 18.91 3.69
CA ILE A 142 0.94 18.89 2.22
C ILE A 142 2.15 19.59 1.58
N ASP A 143 2.70 20.60 2.25
CA ASP A 143 3.87 21.37 1.78
C ASP A 143 5.20 20.79 2.28
N LYS A 144 5.14 19.85 3.24
CA LYS A 144 6.32 19.27 3.90
C LYS A 144 6.67 17.89 3.40
N VAL A 145 5.73 17.13 2.86
CA VAL A 145 6.02 15.83 2.25
C VAL A 145 6.75 16.03 0.91
N LYS A 146 7.69 15.15 0.60
CA LYS A 146 8.32 15.13 -0.73
C LYS A 146 7.31 14.71 -1.80
N GLN A 147 6.60 13.61 -1.52
CA GLN A 147 5.51 13.07 -2.33
C GLN A 147 4.77 11.98 -1.54
N VAL A 148 3.60 11.61 -2.03
CA VAL A 148 2.78 10.51 -1.54
C VAL A 148 2.59 9.50 -2.67
N VAL A 149 2.83 8.22 -2.39
CA VAL A 149 2.60 7.10 -3.31
C VAL A 149 1.55 6.22 -2.69
N ILE A 150 0.47 5.95 -3.40
CA ILE A 150 -0.65 5.16 -2.87
C ILE A 150 -0.85 3.94 -3.76
N MET A 151 -0.79 2.74 -3.17
CA MET A 151 -1.39 1.56 -3.79
C MET A 151 -2.89 1.58 -3.49
N GLY A 152 -3.69 1.65 -4.54
CA GLY A 152 -5.14 1.54 -4.42
C GLY A 152 -5.88 2.25 -5.54
N GLY A 153 -7.20 2.09 -5.54
CA GLY A 153 -8.07 2.59 -6.59
C GLY A 153 -7.97 1.80 -7.91
N SER A 154 -8.87 2.12 -8.81
CA SER A 154 -8.93 1.56 -10.17
C SER A 154 -9.64 2.55 -11.08
N ILE A 155 -9.07 2.81 -12.25
CA ILE A 155 -9.57 3.81 -13.20
C ILE A 155 -10.33 3.18 -14.36
N ARG A 156 -9.75 2.18 -15.01
CA ARG A 156 -10.27 1.57 -16.25
C ARG A 156 -10.70 0.11 -16.07
N GLU A 157 -10.08 -0.60 -15.14
CA GLU A 157 -10.22 -2.04 -15.01
C GLU A 157 -11.49 -2.49 -14.27
N GLY A 158 -11.97 -1.68 -13.32
CA GLY A 158 -12.97 -2.10 -12.33
C GLY A 158 -12.33 -2.51 -11.00
N GLY A 159 -13.17 -2.79 -10.01
CA GLY A 159 -12.72 -3.07 -8.64
C GLY A 159 -12.45 -4.56 -8.34
N ASN A 160 -11.82 -4.82 -7.19
CA ASN A 160 -11.58 -6.16 -6.65
C ASN A 160 -12.49 -6.50 -5.45
N VAL A 161 -13.15 -5.51 -4.83
CA VAL A 161 -14.16 -5.74 -3.77
C VAL A 161 -15.57 -5.60 -4.31
N THR A 162 -15.82 -4.56 -5.09
CA THR A 162 -17.08 -4.37 -5.83
C THR A 162 -16.74 -4.19 -7.32
N PRO A 163 -17.72 -4.20 -8.23
CA PRO A 163 -17.44 -3.96 -9.65
C PRO A 163 -16.69 -2.65 -9.93
N VAL A 164 -16.72 -1.67 -9.01
CA VAL A 164 -16.13 -0.34 -9.21
C VAL A 164 -15.10 0.08 -8.16
N ALA A 165 -14.99 -0.65 -7.04
CA ALA A 165 -14.16 -0.25 -5.91
C ALA A 165 -13.04 -1.24 -5.63
N GLU A 166 -11.85 -0.67 -5.47
CA GLU A 166 -10.66 -1.34 -4.95
C GLU A 166 -10.70 -1.35 -3.41
N ALA A 167 -10.11 -2.37 -2.78
CA ALA A 167 -10.17 -2.65 -1.35
C ALA A 167 -9.78 -1.48 -0.43
N ASN A 168 -8.62 -0.86 -0.65
CA ASN A 168 -8.12 0.25 0.17
C ASN A 168 -9.04 1.46 0.10
N MET A 169 -9.52 1.80 -1.10
CA MET A 169 -10.49 2.88 -1.30
C MET A 169 -11.88 2.55 -0.73
N PHE A 170 -12.30 1.28 -0.82
CA PHE A 170 -13.59 0.82 -0.30
C PHE A 170 -13.64 0.77 1.23
N ASN A 171 -12.50 0.43 1.86
CA ASN A 171 -12.37 0.31 3.30
C ASN A 171 -12.48 1.67 4.01
N ASP A 172 -11.98 2.76 3.42
CA ASP A 172 -12.23 4.12 3.90
C ASP A 172 -12.35 5.16 2.75
N PRO A 173 -13.51 5.23 2.09
CA PRO A 173 -13.68 6.14 0.96
C PRO A 173 -13.64 7.62 1.38
N HIS A 174 -13.92 7.92 2.66
CA HIS A 174 -13.90 9.28 3.18
C HIS A 174 -12.46 9.75 3.43
N ALA A 175 -11.61 8.89 4.03
CA ALA A 175 -10.19 9.15 4.11
C ALA A 175 -9.56 9.26 2.72
N ALA A 176 -9.92 8.34 1.80
CA ALA A 176 -9.43 8.36 0.43
C ALA A 176 -9.81 9.66 -0.30
N GLN A 177 -11.08 10.09 -0.24
CA GLN A 177 -11.51 11.38 -0.80
C GLN A 177 -10.67 12.54 -0.25
N ARG A 178 -10.39 12.56 1.05
CA ARG A 178 -9.58 13.60 1.69
C ARG A 178 -8.12 13.58 1.23
N VAL A 179 -7.49 12.40 1.21
CA VAL A 179 -6.07 12.20 0.89
C VAL A 179 -5.78 12.44 -0.58
N LEU A 180 -6.61 11.89 -1.48
CA LEU A 180 -6.40 11.98 -2.93
C LEU A 180 -6.64 13.40 -3.47
N THR A 181 -7.34 14.25 -2.71
CA THR A 181 -7.66 15.64 -3.11
C THR A 181 -6.95 16.70 -2.25
N ALA A 182 -6.01 16.29 -1.39
CA ALA A 182 -5.37 17.17 -0.40
C ALA A 182 -4.46 18.26 -0.99
N GLY A 183 -3.91 18.05 -2.19
CA GLY A 183 -3.03 19.01 -2.87
C GLY A 183 -1.53 18.82 -2.67
N TRP A 184 -1.10 17.72 -2.03
CA TRP A 184 0.30 17.29 -2.05
C TRP A 184 0.68 16.59 -3.37
N PRO A 185 1.98 16.48 -3.71
CA PRO A 185 2.43 15.67 -4.83
C PRO A 185 2.04 14.20 -4.60
N LEU A 186 1.20 13.64 -5.47
CA LEU A 186 0.63 12.32 -5.29
C LEU A 186 0.73 11.48 -6.57
N THR A 187 1.06 10.21 -6.42
CA THR A 187 0.91 9.20 -7.47
C THR A 187 0.06 8.03 -6.99
N LEU A 188 -0.95 7.68 -7.78
CA LEU A 188 -1.83 6.54 -7.54
C LEU A 188 -1.38 5.33 -8.39
N VAL A 189 -1.07 4.23 -7.72
CA VAL A 189 -0.70 2.94 -8.30
C VAL A 189 -1.88 1.98 -8.12
N GLY A 190 -2.82 2.03 -9.06
CA GLY A 190 -4.09 1.29 -8.98
C GLY A 190 -4.08 -0.10 -9.61
N LEU A 191 -5.24 -0.75 -9.59
CA LEU A 191 -5.45 -2.09 -10.16
C LEU A 191 -5.07 -2.15 -11.64
N ASP A 192 -5.26 -1.06 -12.39
CA ASP A 192 -4.94 -0.93 -13.82
C ASP A 192 -3.53 -1.45 -14.17
N VAL A 193 -2.57 -1.22 -13.26
CA VAL A 193 -1.18 -1.66 -13.39
C VAL A 193 -0.85 -2.86 -12.52
N THR A 194 -1.38 -2.95 -11.30
CA THR A 194 -0.98 -4.03 -10.37
C THR A 194 -1.46 -5.40 -10.79
N HIS A 195 -2.63 -5.52 -11.45
CA HIS A 195 -3.10 -6.79 -12.04
C HIS A 195 -2.31 -7.22 -13.28
N ARG A 196 -1.39 -6.40 -13.80
CA ARG A 196 -0.48 -6.76 -14.89
C ARG A 196 0.77 -7.49 -14.40
N CYS A 197 0.98 -7.52 -13.08
CA CYS A 197 2.13 -8.13 -12.43
C CYS A 197 1.72 -9.47 -11.82
N VAL A 198 2.36 -10.58 -12.21
CA VAL A 198 2.10 -11.91 -11.61
C VAL A 198 3.38 -12.49 -11.01
N LEU A 199 3.44 -12.53 -9.68
CA LEU A 199 4.50 -13.21 -8.94
C LEU A 199 4.21 -14.73 -8.94
N THR A 200 4.97 -15.48 -9.73
CA THR A 200 4.85 -16.93 -9.87
C THR A 200 5.55 -17.67 -8.73
N GLN A 201 5.26 -18.97 -8.60
CA GLN A 201 5.93 -19.82 -7.63
C GLN A 201 7.45 -19.91 -7.86
N GLU A 202 7.90 -19.80 -9.12
CA GLU A 202 9.34 -19.75 -9.44
C GLU A 202 9.99 -18.49 -8.86
N HIS A 203 9.34 -17.34 -8.99
CA HIS A 203 9.80 -16.11 -8.35
C HIS A 203 9.85 -16.26 -6.83
N MET A 204 8.79 -16.80 -6.22
CA MET A 204 8.74 -16.97 -4.76
C MET A 204 9.83 -17.92 -4.23
N ARG A 205 10.13 -19.03 -4.91
CA ARG A 205 11.24 -19.92 -4.52
C ARG A 205 12.60 -19.21 -4.50
N ARG A 206 12.81 -18.26 -5.42
CA ARG A 206 14.04 -17.45 -5.44
C ARG A 206 14.10 -16.49 -4.26
N ILE A 207 12.97 -15.85 -3.94
CA ILE A 207 12.81 -14.95 -2.78
C ILE A 207 13.05 -15.71 -1.48
N GLU A 208 12.44 -16.89 -1.33
CA GLU A 208 12.60 -17.74 -0.15
C GLU A 208 14.07 -18.07 0.12
N ALA A 209 14.81 -18.44 -0.92
CA ALA A 209 16.24 -18.78 -0.82
C ALA A 209 17.12 -17.59 -0.40
N GLY A 210 16.72 -16.35 -0.73
CA GLY A 210 17.47 -15.13 -0.45
C GLY A 210 17.20 -14.49 0.91
N GLN A 211 16.05 -14.76 1.53
CA GLN A 211 15.56 -14.01 2.70
C GLN A 211 15.67 -14.75 4.05
N GLY A 212 16.22 -15.96 4.10
CA GLY A 212 16.39 -16.71 5.36
C GLY A 212 15.06 -16.99 6.06
N GLU A 213 14.95 -16.69 7.37
CA GLU A 213 13.68 -16.92 8.11
C GLU A 213 12.53 -16.03 7.61
N LEU A 214 12.82 -14.80 7.17
CA LEU A 214 11.83 -13.96 6.51
C LEU A 214 11.31 -14.63 5.22
N GLY A 215 12.20 -15.26 4.46
CA GLY A 215 11.86 -15.97 3.22
C GLY A 215 10.85 -17.09 3.44
N LYS A 216 10.97 -17.84 4.55
CA LYS A 216 10.02 -18.90 4.90
C LYS A 216 8.62 -18.35 5.21
N VAL A 217 8.55 -17.22 5.91
CA VAL A 217 7.27 -16.54 6.20
C VAL A 217 6.64 -16.03 4.91
N LEU A 218 7.43 -15.39 4.03
CA LEU A 218 6.95 -14.90 2.73
C LEU A 218 6.45 -16.03 1.82
N ALA A 219 7.19 -17.15 1.75
CA ALA A 219 6.81 -18.29 0.92
C ALA A 219 5.60 -19.03 1.49
N GLY A 220 5.56 -19.24 2.80
CA GLY A 220 4.44 -19.91 3.46
C GLY A 220 3.13 -19.12 3.34
N SER A 221 3.18 -17.80 3.53
CA SER A 221 1.99 -16.94 3.37
C SER A 221 1.55 -16.81 1.91
N TYR A 222 2.51 -16.79 0.98
CA TYR A 222 2.26 -16.77 -0.46
C TYR A 222 1.45 -17.96 -0.96
N ASP A 223 1.70 -19.17 -0.46
CA ASP A 223 0.96 -20.35 -0.92
C ASP A 223 -0.55 -20.21 -0.66
N PHE A 224 -0.95 -19.66 0.50
CA PHE A 224 -2.35 -19.37 0.82
C PHE A 224 -2.96 -18.36 -0.17
N TYR A 225 -2.27 -17.26 -0.42
CA TYR A 225 -2.74 -16.21 -1.32
C TYR A 225 -2.79 -16.68 -2.77
N ARG A 226 -1.81 -17.46 -3.22
CA ARG A 226 -1.80 -18.09 -4.54
C ARG A 226 -2.98 -19.06 -4.72
N ASP A 227 -3.35 -19.80 -3.68
CA ASP A 227 -4.52 -20.69 -3.72
C ASP A 227 -5.82 -19.91 -3.97
N PHE A 228 -5.99 -18.76 -3.30
CA PHE A 228 -7.09 -17.82 -3.59
C PHE A 228 -7.05 -17.35 -5.05
N TYR A 229 -5.91 -16.86 -5.56
CA TYR A 229 -5.79 -16.40 -6.94
C TYR A 229 -6.10 -17.50 -7.96
N ARG A 230 -5.66 -18.73 -7.70
CA ARG A 230 -5.93 -19.87 -8.56
C ARG A 230 -7.41 -20.21 -8.59
N GLU A 231 -8.08 -20.20 -7.45
CA GLU A 231 -9.51 -20.53 -7.34
C GLU A 231 -10.42 -19.45 -7.94
N PHE A 232 -10.16 -18.18 -7.63
CA PHE A 232 -11.07 -17.08 -7.95
C PHE A 232 -10.74 -16.36 -9.27
N LEU A 233 -9.47 -16.36 -9.69
CA LEU A 233 -9.00 -15.62 -10.87
C LEU A 233 -8.36 -16.53 -11.94
N GLY A 234 -8.14 -17.82 -11.65
CA GLY A 234 -7.50 -18.76 -12.58
C GLY A 234 -6.03 -18.43 -12.86
N ILE A 235 -5.38 -17.67 -11.98
CA ILE A 235 -3.99 -17.24 -12.11
C ILE A 235 -3.10 -18.16 -11.28
N ASP A 236 -2.04 -18.71 -11.89
CA ASP A 236 -1.04 -19.51 -11.17
C ASP A 236 0.08 -18.62 -10.61
N GLY A 237 -0.25 -17.89 -9.55
CA GLY A 237 0.61 -16.91 -8.89
C GLY A 237 -0.21 -15.96 -8.04
N CYS A 238 0.31 -14.78 -7.74
CA CYS A 238 -0.48 -13.70 -7.15
C CYS A 238 -0.05 -12.34 -7.72
N CYS A 239 -0.92 -11.33 -7.63
CA CYS A 239 -0.55 -9.96 -7.94
C CYS A 239 0.13 -9.35 -6.71
N PRO A 240 1.40 -8.88 -6.80
CA PRO A 240 2.10 -8.27 -5.67
C PRO A 240 1.77 -6.77 -5.62
N HIS A 241 0.51 -6.45 -5.30
CA HIS A 241 -0.06 -5.11 -5.39
C HIS A 241 0.80 -4.04 -4.73
N ASP A 242 1.12 -4.24 -3.46
CA ASP A 242 1.80 -3.26 -2.62
C ASP A 242 3.26 -3.06 -3.04
N SER A 243 3.88 -4.14 -3.53
CA SER A 243 5.24 -4.10 -4.08
C SER A 243 5.32 -3.24 -5.35
N CYS A 244 4.21 -3.08 -6.09
CA CYS A 244 4.16 -2.22 -7.26
C CYS A 244 4.29 -0.73 -6.90
N ALA A 245 3.87 -0.29 -5.71
CA ALA A 245 4.08 1.09 -5.27
C ALA A 245 5.57 1.40 -5.07
N LEU A 246 6.32 0.47 -4.48
CA LEU A 246 7.78 0.58 -4.37
C LEU A 246 8.48 0.42 -5.71
N ALA A 247 7.97 -0.45 -6.59
CA ALA A 247 8.48 -0.59 -7.96
C ALA A 247 8.32 0.71 -8.74
N TRP A 248 7.17 1.39 -8.65
CA TRP A 248 6.99 2.70 -9.27
C TRP A 248 7.97 3.73 -8.71
N LEU A 249 8.14 3.77 -7.38
CA LEU A 249 9.00 4.75 -6.73
C LEU A 249 10.48 4.61 -7.14
N LEU A 250 10.95 3.37 -7.29
CA LEU A 250 12.35 3.07 -7.56
C LEU A 250 12.66 2.89 -9.06
N ARG A 251 11.67 2.45 -9.84
CA ARG A 251 11.78 2.14 -11.27
C ARG A 251 10.60 2.76 -12.05
N PRO A 252 10.40 4.09 -11.98
CA PRO A 252 9.24 4.76 -12.59
C PRO A 252 9.18 4.57 -14.11
N GLU A 253 10.30 4.27 -14.77
CA GLU A 253 10.34 3.99 -16.21
C GLU A 253 9.60 2.71 -16.63
N LEU A 254 9.23 1.85 -15.67
CA LEU A 254 8.42 0.65 -15.93
C LEU A 254 6.92 0.95 -15.96
N PHE A 255 6.52 2.22 -15.77
CA PHE A 255 5.14 2.65 -15.68
C PHE A 255 4.88 3.82 -16.63
N THR A 256 3.67 3.86 -17.20
CA THR A 256 3.15 5.03 -17.90
C THR A 256 2.12 5.70 -17.00
N THR A 257 2.33 6.98 -16.69
CA THR A 257 1.40 7.78 -15.89
C THR A 257 0.62 8.76 -16.77
N ALA A 258 -0.49 9.26 -16.25
CA ALA A 258 -1.17 10.42 -16.79
C ALA A 258 -1.58 11.38 -15.66
N PRO A 259 -1.42 12.70 -15.86
CA PRO A 259 -1.91 13.69 -14.93
C PRO A 259 -3.44 13.83 -15.02
N GLY A 260 -4.06 14.13 -13.89
CA GLY A 260 -5.46 14.52 -13.86
C GLY A 260 -6.00 14.69 -12.44
N HIS A 261 -7.32 14.81 -12.38
CA HIS A 261 -8.05 15.06 -11.15
C HIS A 261 -8.68 13.76 -10.65
N LEU A 262 -8.55 13.51 -9.35
CA LEU A 262 -9.20 12.39 -8.68
C LEU A 262 -10.34 12.86 -7.79
N ALA A 263 -11.30 11.97 -7.62
CA ALA A 263 -12.31 11.99 -6.57
C ALA A 263 -12.71 10.56 -6.21
N VAL A 264 -13.22 10.34 -5.00
CA VAL A 264 -13.70 9.05 -4.53
C VAL A 264 -15.16 9.17 -4.16
N VAL A 265 -15.98 8.25 -4.66
CA VAL A 265 -17.40 8.18 -4.30
C VAL A 265 -17.53 7.66 -2.87
N THR A 266 -18.14 8.43 -1.97
CA THR A 266 -18.19 8.13 -0.54
C THR A 266 -19.47 7.44 -0.07
N GLU A 267 -20.46 7.27 -0.95
CA GLU A 267 -21.77 6.71 -0.60
C GLU A 267 -22.46 6.05 -1.81
N GLY A 268 -23.49 5.26 -1.53
CA GLY A 268 -24.31 4.60 -2.55
C GLY A 268 -23.65 3.38 -3.18
N ILE A 269 -24.23 2.90 -4.30
CA ILE A 269 -23.81 1.64 -4.95
C ILE A 269 -22.37 1.68 -5.50
N ALA A 270 -21.84 2.88 -5.72
CA ALA A 270 -20.50 3.09 -6.24
C ALA A 270 -19.50 3.53 -5.16
N GLU A 271 -19.83 3.39 -3.86
CA GLU A 271 -18.93 3.69 -2.75
C GLU A 271 -17.55 3.03 -2.97
N GLY A 272 -16.48 3.83 -2.82
CA GLY A 272 -15.09 3.42 -3.05
C GLY A 272 -14.62 3.56 -4.51
N GLN A 273 -15.50 3.90 -5.46
CA GLN A 273 -15.09 4.14 -6.84
C GLN A 273 -14.14 5.34 -6.92
N THR A 274 -12.98 5.13 -7.54
CA THR A 274 -12.03 6.20 -7.87
C THR A 274 -12.36 6.77 -9.24
N VAL A 275 -12.78 8.03 -9.28
CA VAL A 275 -13.16 8.75 -10.50
C VAL A 275 -11.99 9.60 -10.97
N PHE A 276 -11.56 9.40 -12.22
CA PHE A 276 -10.47 10.14 -12.85
C PHE A 276 -10.97 11.04 -13.98
N ALA A 277 -10.64 12.32 -13.90
CA ALA A 277 -10.79 13.28 -14.97
C ALA A 277 -9.39 13.66 -15.50
N PRO A 278 -8.98 13.16 -16.68
CA PRO A 278 -7.66 13.46 -17.24
C PRO A 278 -7.43 14.95 -17.44
N GLU A 279 -6.21 15.42 -17.21
CA GLU A 279 -5.83 16.80 -17.49
C GLU A 279 -6.09 17.16 -18.97
N GLY A 280 -6.56 18.38 -19.21
CA GLY A 280 -6.81 18.89 -20.57
C GLY A 280 -8.09 18.36 -21.23
N ARG A 281 -8.83 17.43 -20.61
CA ARG A 281 -10.14 17.00 -21.09
C ARG A 281 -11.25 17.83 -20.44
N GLY A 282 -11.93 18.65 -21.24
CA GLY A 282 -13.12 19.38 -20.80
C GLY A 282 -14.32 18.47 -20.57
N PHE A 283 -15.07 18.71 -19.49
CA PHE A 283 -16.33 18.05 -19.18
C PHE A 283 -17.44 19.09 -19.02
N ILE A 284 -18.67 18.76 -19.42
CA ILE A 284 -19.83 19.67 -19.26
C ILE A 284 -20.07 20.01 -17.77
N GLN A 285 -19.81 19.05 -16.87
CA GLN A 285 -19.86 19.24 -15.42
C GLN A 285 -18.44 19.38 -14.87
N GLU A 286 -18.06 20.60 -14.53
CA GLU A 286 -16.67 20.94 -14.16
C GLU A 286 -16.25 20.46 -12.77
N ARG A 287 -17.18 20.03 -11.91
CA ARG A 287 -16.90 19.63 -10.51
C ARG A 287 -15.79 18.57 -10.35
N TRP A 288 -15.55 17.79 -11.39
CA TRP A 288 -14.54 16.72 -11.41
C TRP A 288 -13.14 17.21 -11.81
N ALA A 289 -13.03 18.41 -12.39
CA ALA A 289 -11.77 19.02 -12.82
C ALA A 289 -11.32 20.17 -11.89
N GLN A 290 -11.79 20.15 -10.63
CA GLN A 290 -11.56 21.21 -9.65
C GLN A 290 -10.66 20.79 -8.48
N THR A 291 -10.32 19.50 -8.38
CA THR A 291 -9.38 19.02 -7.36
C THR A 291 -7.93 19.28 -7.81
N PRO A 292 -6.92 19.18 -6.94
CA PRO A 292 -5.52 19.27 -7.37
C PRO A 292 -5.15 18.17 -8.38
N LEU A 293 -4.17 18.46 -9.24
CA LEU A 293 -3.63 17.47 -10.18
C LEU A 293 -2.78 16.44 -9.43
N VAL A 294 -2.91 15.20 -9.85
CA VAL A 294 -2.12 14.06 -9.37
C VAL A 294 -1.71 13.19 -10.56
N GLU A 295 -0.72 12.32 -10.35
CA GLU A 295 -0.33 11.31 -11.33
C GLU A 295 -1.08 9.99 -11.08
N VAL A 296 -1.50 9.32 -12.14
CA VAL A 296 -2.11 7.98 -12.06
C VAL A 296 -1.39 7.03 -12.99
N CYS A 297 -0.95 5.88 -12.47
CA CYS A 297 -0.37 4.81 -13.28
C CYS A 297 -1.47 4.10 -14.08
N LEU A 298 -1.32 4.05 -15.41
CA LEU A 298 -2.32 3.48 -16.32
C LEU A 298 -1.83 2.27 -17.10
N GLU A 299 -0.52 2.16 -17.30
CA GLU A 299 0.11 1.03 -17.99
C GLU A 299 1.43 0.67 -17.30
N THR A 300 1.85 -0.58 -17.42
CA THR A 300 3.13 -1.06 -16.88
C THR A 300 3.68 -2.24 -17.67
N ASP A 301 5.00 -2.42 -17.65
CA ASP A 301 5.65 -3.69 -18.01
C ASP A 301 5.66 -4.62 -16.78
N GLY A 302 4.58 -5.37 -16.61
CA GLY A 302 4.39 -6.22 -15.44
C GLY A 302 5.44 -7.32 -15.29
N ASP A 303 5.93 -7.88 -16.40
CA ASP A 303 7.00 -8.88 -16.38
C ASP A 303 8.31 -8.27 -15.86
N ALA A 304 8.65 -7.06 -16.31
CA ALA A 304 9.83 -6.34 -15.83
C ALA A 304 9.71 -5.97 -14.34
N VAL A 305 8.52 -5.53 -13.90
CA VAL A 305 8.24 -5.22 -12.49
C VAL A 305 8.45 -6.46 -11.62
N VAL A 306 7.87 -7.60 -11.98
CA VAL A 306 7.99 -8.83 -11.18
C VAL A 306 9.43 -9.36 -11.18
N LYS A 307 10.15 -9.27 -12.31
CA LYS A 307 11.58 -9.62 -12.35
C LYS A 307 12.40 -8.72 -11.44
N TRP A 308 12.07 -7.44 -11.36
CA TRP A 308 12.72 -6.51 -10.44
C TRP A 308 12.41 -6.84 -8.97
N ILE A 309 11.15 -7.15 -8.63
CA ILE A 309 10.76 -7.60 -7.28
C ILE A 309 11.57 -8.84 -6.88
N ALA A 310 11.54 -9.87 -7.72
CA ALA A 310 12.25 -11.13 -7.45
C ALA A 310 13.76 -10.94 -7.36
N ALA A 311 14.36 -10.05 -8.16
CA ALA A 311 15.80 -9.76 -8.09
C ALA A 311 16.18 -8.94 -6.85
N THR A 312 15.27 -8.10 -6.35
CA THR A 312 15.48 -7.29 -5.14
C THR A 312 15.51 -8.14 -3.88
N LEU A 313 14.74 -9.25 -3.87
CA LEU A 313 14.54 -10.10 -2.71
C LEU A 313 15.25 -11.47 -2.80
N ALA A 314 15.87 -11.82 -3.92
CA ALA A 314 16.68 -13.05 -4.06
C ALA A 314 18.14 -12.84 -3.61
#